data_AF-A0A4V1J2D4-F1
#
_entry.id   AF-A0A4V1J2D4-F1
#
_cell.length_a   1.000
_cell.length_b   1.000
_cell.length_c   1.000
_cell.angle_alpha   90.00
_cell.angle_beta   90.00
_cell.angle_gamma   90.00
#
_symmetry.space_group_name_H-M   'P 1'
#
loop_
_entity.id
_entity.type
_entity.pdbx_description
1 polymer ?
#
loop_
_entity_poly.entity_id
_entity_poly.type
_entity_poly.pdbx_seq_one_letter_code
_entity_poly.pdbx_strand_id
1 'polypeptide(L)'
;MSHTTEQQASTASSSGQASIAAFPILTDERLNKLADIAVGKMARQLQGELLVTSNDYQLLEDINKHMLTEYKSMNESVRTISQQGLPMRNTYQAYRPELDHINAIVRQVDQLDKMAKQLDSYTMALEQQLQQQLSRPS
;
A
#
# COMPACT_ATOMS: atom_id res chain seq x y z
N MET A 1 81.15 21.32 34.18
CA MET A 1 82.24 20.59 34.86
C MET A 1 81.70 19.19 35.13
N SER A 2 81.65 18.29 34.15
CA SER A 2 82.74 17.64 33.39
C SER A 2 83.47 16.56 34.19
N HIS A 3 83.57 15.37 33.57
CA HIS A 3 84.28 14.13 33.91
C HIS A 3 83.46 13.11 34.74
N THR A 4 82.95 11.98 34.21
CA THR A 4 83.49 10.94 33.29
C THR A 4 84.69 10.18 33.88
N THR A 5 84.49 8.90 34.23
CA THR A 5 85.17 7.72 33.66
C THR A 5 84.83 6.46 34.47
N GLU A 6 84.11 5.55 33.80
CA GLU A 6 84.31 4.09 33.67
C GLU A 6 84.75 3.24 34.87
N GLN A 7 84.40 1.96 35.02
CA GLN A 7 83.54 0.99 34.33
C GLN A 7 83.93 -0.32 34.99
N GLN A 8 82.97 -1.13 35.45
CA GLN A 8 83.09 -2.57 35.28
C GLN A 8 81.71 -3.20 35.36
N ALA A 9 81.29 -3.68 34.20
CA ALA A 9 80.14 -4.53 34.01
C ALA A 9 80.36 -5.87 34.72
N SER A 10 79.32 -6.37 35.35
CA SER A 10 79.08 -7.80 35.45
C SER A 10 77.58 -8.03 35.30
N THR A 11 77.30 -8.74 34.22
CA THR A 11 76.01 -9.04 33.63
C THR A 11 75.30 -10.17 34.35
N ALA A 12 73.98 -10.09 34.27
CA ALA A 12 73.02 -11.19 34.12
C ALA A 12 72.43 -11.86 35.37
N SER A 13 71.09 -11.94 35.30
CA SER A 13 70.20 -12.92 35.94
C SER A 13 69.79 -12.54 37.37
N SER A 14 68.51 -12.47 37.75
CA SER A 14 67.30 -13.05 37.15
C SER A 14 66.05 -12.44 37.79
N SER A 15 64.95 -12.57 37.06
CA SER A 15 63.55 -12.48 37.53
C SER A 15 63.05 -11.11 37.97
N GLY A 16 62.43 -10.41 37.02
CA GLY A 16 61.36 -9.49 37.33
C GLY A 16 60.28 -10.21 38.14
N GLN A 17 60.12 -9.80 39.39
CA GLN A 17 58.95 -10.12 40.18
C GLN A 17 57.76 -9.33 39.61
N ALA A 18 57.17 -9.85 38.53
CA ALA A 18 55.78 -9.57 38.27
C ALA A 18 54.99 -10.24 39.40
N SER A 19 54.51 -9.43 40.33
CA SER A 19 53.51 -9.82 41.30
C SER A 19 52.28 -10.33 40.54
N ILE A 20 52.24 -11.63 40.24
CA ILE A 20 51.02 -12.34 39.87
C ILE A 20 50.25 -12.51 41.17
N ALA A 21 49.61 -11.42 41.61
CA ALA A 21 48.66 -11.45 42.70
C ALA A 21 47.41 -12.21 42.19
N ALA A 22 47.41 -13.51 42.49
CA ALA A 22 46.24 -14.35 42.72
C ALA A 22 45.15 -14.31 41.65
N PHE A 23 45.30 -15.14 40.60
CA PHE A 23 44.14 -15.92 40.19
C PHE A 23 43.86 -16.92 41.33
N PRO A 24 42.74 -16.81 42.06
CA PRO A 24 42.45 -17.78 43.09
C PRO A 24 42.34 -19.14 42.40
N ILE A 25 43.12 -20.11 42.87
CA ILE A 25 42.99 -21.51 42.46
C ILE A 25 41.50 -21.84 42.63
N LEU A 26 40.83 -22.07 41.51
CA LEU A 26 39.41 -22.37 41.50
C LEU A 26 39.28 -23.74 42.15
N THR A 27 38.96 -23.77 43.44
CA THR A 27 38.71 -25.03 44.14
C THR A 27 37.54 -25.74 43.44
N ASP A 28 37.58 -27.07 43.38
CA ASP A 28 36.51 -27.87 42.75
C ASP A 28 35.12 -27.45 43.24
N GLU A 29 35.01 -27.04 44.50
CA GLU A 29 33.77 -26.52 45.09
C GLU A 29 33.29 -25.18 44.49
N ARG A 30 34.20 -24.22 44.20
CA ARG A 30 33.84 -22.94 43.58
C ARG A 30 33.51 -23.10 42.10
N LEU A 31 34.21 -24.01 41.42
CA LEU A 31 33.91 -24.39 40.04
C LEU A 31 32.53 -25.04 39.94
N ASN A 32 32.22 -25.98 40.83
CA ASN A 32 30.93 -26.66 40.83
C ASN A 32 29.78 -25.70 41.16
N LYS A 33 29.97 -24.79 42.14
CA LYS A 33 29.00 -23.71 42.43
C LYS A 33 28.79 -22.78 41.22
N LEU A 34 29.85 -22.44 40.50
CA LEU A 34 29.73 -21.60 39.30
C LEU A 34 29.01 -22.34 38.17
N ALA A 35 29.28 -23.63 37.99
CA ALA A 35 28.58 -24.48 37.03
C ALA A 35 27.08 -24.56 37.36
N ASP A 36 26.71 -24.79 38.63
CA ASP A 36 25.31 -24.81 39.08
C ASP A 36 24.61 -23.46 38.84
N ILE A 37 25.29 -22.34 39.11
CA ILE A 37 24.75 -21.00 38.84
C ILE A 37 24.58 -20.76 37.34
N ALA A 38 25.57 -21.14 36.53
CA ALA A 38 25.52 -20.98 35.08
C ALA A 38 24.41 -21.82 34.45
N VAL A 39 24.31 -23.10 34.83
CA VAL A 39 23.24 -24.01 34.38
C VAL A 39 21.88 -23.50 34.85
N GLY A 40 21.75 -23.08 36.10
CA GLY A 40 20.50 -22.50 36.62
C GLY A 40 20.09 -21.20 35.92
N LYS A 41 21.07 -20.35 35.55
CA LYS A 41 20.81 -19.13 34.78
C LYS A 41 20.41 -19.45 33.34
N MET A 42 21.08 -20.40 32.69
CA MET A 42 20.72 -20.86 31.34
C MET A 42 19.33 -21.50 31.32
N ALA A 43 19.00 -22.33 32.32
CA ALA A 43 17.68 -22.95 32.43
C ALA A 43 16.57 -21.89 32.55
N ARG A 44 16.77 -20.87 33.41
CA ARG A 44 15.82 -19.75 33.54
C ARG A 44 15.72 -18.91 32.25
N GLN A 45 16.85 -18.65 31.59
CA GLN A 45 16.86 -17.90 30.34
C GLN A 45 16.13 -18.65 29.23
N LEU A 46 16.43 -19.94 29.06
CA LEU A 46 15.77 -20.80 28.07
C LEU A 46 14.26 -20.89 28.35
N GLN A 47 13.86 -21.03 29.61
CA GLN A 47 12.44 -21.01 29.99
C GLN A 47 11.77 -19.67 29.64
N GLY A 48 12.45 -18.55 29.88
CA GLY A 48 11.98 -17.23 29.50
C GLY A 48 11.83 -17.07 27.98
N GLU A 49 12.85 -17.48 27.21
CA GLU A 49 12.83 -17.44 25.75
C GLU A 49 11.74 -18.33 25.16
N LEU A 50 11.54 -19.54 25.70
CA LEU A 50 10.45 -20.44 25.29
C LEU A 50 9.07 -19.85 25.60
N LEU A 51 8.89 -19.19 26.74
CA LEU A 51 7.62 -18.55 27.10
C LEU A 51 7.31 -17.37 26.18
N VAL A 52 8.31 -16.52 25.90
CA VAL A 52 8.18 -15.41 24.95
C VAL A 52 7.83 -15.94 23.57
N THR A 53 8.58 -16.94 23.09
CA THR A 53 8.33 -17.59 21.79
C THR A 53 6.91 -18.17 21.73
N SER A 54 6.45 -18.82 22.79
CA SER A 54 5.09 -19.38 22.84
C SER A 54 4.02 -18.30 22.77
N ASN A 55 4.23 -17.16 23.43
CA ASN A 55 3.32 -16.02 23.38
C ASN A 55 3.29 -15.39 21.98
N ASP A 56 4.46 -15.22 21.35
CA ASP A 56 4.56 -14.68 19.99
C ASP A 56 3.79 -15.55 18.98
N TYR A 57 3.84 -16.88 19.12
CA TYR A 57 3.04 -17.78 18.29
C TYR A 57 1.53 -17.65 18.53
N GLN A 58 1.09 -17.49 19.78
CA GLN A 58 -0.33 -17.27 20.10
C GLN A 58 -0.83 -15.96 19.49
N LEU A 59 -0.04 -14.89 19.63
CA LEU A 59 -0.35 -13.60 19.01
C LEU A 59 -0.44 -13.71 17.49
N LEU A 60 0.49 -14.43 16.86
CA LEU A 60 0.49 -14.61 15.41
C LEU A 60 -0.75 -15.39 14.94
N GLU A 61 -1.17 -16.39 15.71
CA GLU A 61 -2.40 -17.14 15.44
C GLU A 61 -3.63 -16.22 15.53
N ASP A 62 -3.72 -15.39 16.56
CA ASP A 62 -4.84 -14.47 16.76
C ASP A 62 -4.90 -13.40 15.68
N ILE A 63 -3.75 -12.84 15.29
CA ILE A 63 -3.65 -11.91 14.16
C ILE A 63 -4.11 -12.59 12.87
N ASN A 64 -3.69 -13.83 12.62
CA ASN A 64 -4.11 -14.56 11.43
C ASN A 64 -5.62 -14.84 11.41
N LYS A 65 -6.22 -15.19 12.55
CA LYS A 65 -7.68 -15.35 12.66
C LYS A 65 -8.42 -14.04 12.41
N HIS A 66 -7.91 -12.93 12.97
CA HIS A 66 -8.47 -11.60 12.76
C HIS A 66 -8.36 -11.18 11.29
N MET A 67 -7.18 -11.33 10.69
CA MET A 67 -6.94 -11.06 9.27
C MET A 67 -7.85 -11.88 8.36
N LEU A 68 -8.01 -13.18 8.63
CA LEU A 68 -8.92 -14.05 7.86
C LEU A 68 -10.37 -13.53 7.93
N THR A 69 -10.78 -13.03 9.09
CA THR A 69 -12.12 -12.47 9.27
C THR A 69 -12.29 -11.19 8.47
N GLU A 70 -11.29 -10.30 8.49
CA GLU A 70 -11.32 -9.09 7.67
C GLU A 70 -11.36 -9.43 6.17
N TYR A 71 -10.44 -10.27 5.68
CA TYR A 71 -10.45 -10.67 4.26
C TYR A 71 -11.80 -11.25 3.81
N LYS A 72 -12.50 -11.97 4.68
CA LYS A 72 -13.87 -12.44 4.39
C LYS A 72 -14.86 -11.29 4.30
N SER A 73 -14.86 -10.36 5.25
CA SER A 73 -15.74 -9.19 5.25
C SER A 73 -15.49 -8.28 4.05
N MET A 74 -14.23 -8.01 3.73
CA MET A 74 -13.83 -7.25 2.55
C MET A 74 -14.30 -7.93 1.25
N ASN A 75 -14.12 -9.24 1.13
CA ASN A 75 -14.58 -9.99 -0.04
C ASN A 75 -16.11 -9.97 -0.17
N GLU A 76 -16.84 -10.05 0.93
CA GLU A 76 -18.30 -9.92 0.94
C GLU A 76 -18.75 -8.51 0.52
N SER A 77 -18.05 -7.47 0.97
CA SER A 77 -18.29 -6.07 0.57
C SER A 77 -18.05 -5.87 -0.93
N VAL A 78 -16.92 -6.37 -1.45
CA VAL A 78 -16.60 -6.32 -2.89
C VAL A 78 -17.65 -7.07 -3.72
N ARG A 79 -18.08 -8.24 -3.24
CA ARG A 79 -19.15 -9.01 -3.89
C ARG A 79 -20.45 -8.22 -3.92
N THR A 80 -20.83 -7.58 -2.81
CA THR A 80 -22.04 -6.76 -2.72
C THR A 80 -21.99 -5.59 -3.68
N ILE A 81 -20.87 -4.86 -3.72
CA ILE A 81 -20.66 -3.75 -4.66
C ILE A 81 -20.76 -4.24 -6.11
N SER A 82 -20.16 -5.39 -6.42
CA SER A 82 -20.21 -5.97 -7.77
C SER A 82 -21.63 -6.39 -8.15
N GLN A 83 -22.37 -6.99 -7.21
CA GLN A 83 -23.76 -7.40 -7.39
C GLN A 83 -24.71 -6.22 -7.59
N GLN A 84 -24.45 -5.07 -6.96
CA GLN A 84 -25.24 -3.85 -7.12
C GLN A 84 -24.82 -3.04 -8.36
N GLY A 85 -23.52 -2.99 -8.63
CA GLY A 85 -22.95 -2.21 -9.73
C GLY A 85 -23.24 -2.79 -11.11
N LEU A 86 -23.28 -4.12 -11.26
CA LEU A 86 -23.56 -4.77 -12.54
C LEU A 86 -24.97 -4.48 -13.06
N PRO A 87 -26.06 -4.67 -12.29
CA PRO A 87 -27.41 -4.29 -12.69
C PRO A 87 -27.52 -2.80 -13.02
N MET A 88 -26.92 -1.94 -12.19
CA MET A 88 -26.97 -0.50 -12.42
C MET A 88 -26.29 -0.10 -13.73
N ARG A 89 -25.11 -0.65 -14.02
CA ARG A 89 -24.47 -0.48 -15.32
C ARG A 89 -25.34 -0.98 -16.46
N ASN A 90 -25.97 -2.15 -16.30
CA ASN A 90 -26.82 -2.74 -17.34
C ASN A 90 -28.06 -1.88 -17.61
N THR A 91 -28.72 -1.31 -16.59
CA THR A 91 -29.86 -0.40 -16.79
C THR A 91 -29.42 0.88 -17.49
N TYR A 92 -28.29 1.48 -17.10
CA TYR A 92 -27.73 2.64 -17.81
C TYR A 92 -27.40 2.34 -19.27
N GLN A 93 -26.87 1.15 -19.57
CA GLN A 93 -26.64 0.71 -20.95
C GLN A 93 -27.95 0.50 -21.72
N ALA A 94 -28.99 -0.02 -21.07
CA ALA A 94 -30.32 -0.20 -21.67
C ALA A 94 -31.03 1.12 -22.00
N TYR A 95 -30.80 2.18 -21.22
CA TYR A 95 -31.35 3.51 -21.50
C TYR A 95 -30.63 4.27 -22.63
N ARG A 96 -29.38 3.89 -22.94
CA ARG A 96 -28.60 4.53 -24.00
C ARG A 96 -29.30 4.60 -25.37
N PRO A 97 -29.89 3.52 -25.90
CA PRO A 97 -30.60 3.58 -27.18
C PRO A 97 -31.82 4.52 -27.15
N GLU A 98 -32.52 4.66 -26.03
CA GLU A 98 -33.63 5.63 -25.94
C GLU A 98 -33.15 7.07 -26.04
N LEU A 99 -32.01 7.40 -25.42
CA LEU A 99 -31.37 8.71 -25.57
C LEU A 99 -30.94 8.96 -27.02
N ASP A 100 -30.41 7.94 -27.70
CA ASP A 100 -30.06 8.04 -29.12
C ASP A 100 -31.29 8.22 -30.02
N HIS A 101 -32.43 7.61 -29.66
CA HIS A 101 -33.70 7.84 -30.34
C HIS A 101 -34.20 9.29 -30.17
N ILE A 102 -34.12 9.84 -28.96
CA ILE A 102 -34.43 11.25 -28.71
C ILE A 102 -33.55 12.17 -29.58
N ASN A 103 -32.24 11.89 -29.64
CA ASN A 103 -31.31 12.64 -30.49
C ASN A 103 -31.67 12.53 -31.99
N ALA A 104 -32.20 11.39 -32.44
CA ALA A 104 -32.69 11.23 -33.81
C ALA A 104 -33.93 12.09 -34.08
N ILE A 105 -34.88 12.13 -33.14
CA ILE A 105 -36.08 12.97 -33.25
C ILE A 105 -35.71 14.45 -33.33
N VAL A 106 -34.78 14.92 -32.48
CA VAL A 106 -34.31 16.32 -32.50
C VAL A 106 -33.76 16.68 -33.89
N ARG A 107 -32.96 15.81 -34.50
CA ARG A 107 -32.44 16.03 -35.86
C ARG A 107 -33.54 16.05 -36.93
N GLN A 108 -34.57 15.22 -36.78
CA GLN A 108 -35.72 15.23 -37.69
C GLN A 108 -36.51 16.53 -37.59
N VAL A 109 -36.70 17.06 -36.37
CA VAL A 109 -37.36 18.36 -36.15
C VAL A 109 -36.56 19.49 -36.79
N ASP A 110 -35.23 19.50 -36.66
CA ASP A 110 -34.38 20.49 -37.34
C ASP A 110 -34.50 20.42 -38.86
N GLN A 111 -34.62 19.22 -39.42
CA GLN A 111 -34.82 19.02 -40.85
C GLN A 111 -36.20 19.50 -41.30
N LEU A 112 -37.22 19.28 -40.47
CA LEU A 112 -38.58 19.76 -40.72
C LEU A 112 -38.64 21.29 -40.71
N ASP A 113 -37.96 21.95 -39.77
CA ASP A 113 -37.84 23.41 -39.70
C ASP A 113 -37.18 23.98 -40.98
N LYS A 114 -36.11 23.33 -41.46
CA LYS A 114 -35.47 23.71 -42.73
C LYS A 114 -36.42 23.57 -43.92
N MET A 115 -37.18 22.48 -44.01
CA MET A 115 -38.15 22.28 -45.09
C MET A 115 -39.29 23.30 -45.04
N ALA A 116 -39.79 23.62 -43.85
CA ALA A 116 -40.82 24.64 -43.67
C ALA A 116 -40.32 26.02 -44.14
N LYS A 117 -39.10 26.41 -43.76
CA LYS A 117 -38.46 27.64 -44.24
C LYS A 117 -38.27 27.68 -45.75
N GLN A 118 -37.90 26.55 -46.37
CA GLN A 118 -37.79 26.46 -47.82
C GLN A 118 -39.14 26.64 -48.51
N LEU A 119 -40.18 25.95 -48.04
CA LEU A 119 -41.56 26.11 -48.50
C LEU A 119 -42.07 27.54 -48.39
N ASP A 120 -41.79 28.20 -47.27
CA ASP A 120 -42.18 29.59 -47.04
C ASP A 120 -41.50 30.53 -48.05
N SER A 121 -40.18 30.37 -48.26
CA SER A 121 -39.45 31.15 -49.26
C SER A 121 -39.97 30.95 -50.68
N TYR A 122 -40.34 29.70 -51.03
CA TYR A 122 -40.88 29.38 -52.35
C TYR A 122 -42.26 30.02 -52.54
N THR A 123 -43.09 29.99 -51.50
CA THR A 123 -44.42 30.60 -51.49
C THR A 123 -44.32 32.12 -51.67
N MET A 124 -43.44 32.79 -50.92
CA MET A 124 -43.19 34.23 -51.06
C MET A 124 -42.70 34.61 -52.46
N ALA A 125 -41.79 33.83 -53.04
CA ALA A 125 -41.27 34.08 -54.39
C ALA A 125 -42.37 33.98 -55.45
N LEU A 126 -43.26 32.99 -55.31
CA LEU A 126 -44.39 32.81 -56.21
C LEU A 126 -45.40 33.96 -56.09
N GLU A 127 -45.72 34.40 -54.88
CA GLU A 127 -46.60 35.55 -54.64
C GLU A 127 -46.05 36.83 -55.27
N GLN A 128 -44.74 37.09 -55.14
CA GLN A 128 -44.11 38.23 -55.82
C GLN A 128 -44.23 38.15 -57.33
N GLN A 129 -44.00 36.97 -57.93
CA GLN A 129 -44.16 36.81 -59.38
C GLN A 129 -45.61 37.07 -59.83
N LEU A 130 -46.59 36.60 -59.05
CA LEU A 130 -48.00 36.83 -59.34
C LEU A 130 -48.36 38.33 -59.25
N GLN A 131 -47.89 39.01 -58.21
CA GLN A 131 -48.09 40.46 -58.06
C GLN A 131 -47.44 41.24 -59.20
N GLN A 132 -46.23 40.87 -59.63
CA GLN A 132 -45.58 41.49 -60.78
C GLN A 132 -46.37 41.29 -62.08
N GLN A 133 -46.96 40.11 -62.29
CA GLN A 133 -47.80 39.82 -63.45
C GLN A 133 -49.10 40.65 -63.44
N LEU A 134 -49.77 40.78 -62.30
CA LEU A 134 -50.97 41.62 -62.17
C LEU A 134 -50.68 43.12 -62.30
N SER A 135 -49.47 43.55 -61.92
CA SER A 135 -49.06 44.97 -61.95
C SER A 135 -48.61 45.43 -63.34
N ARG A 136 -48.48 44.51 -64.30
CA ARG A 136 -48.05 44.81 -65.66
C ARG A 136 -49.29 45.15 -66.51
N PRO A 137 -49.50 46.41 -66.91
CA PRO A 137 -50.67 46.77 -67.71
C PRO A 137 -50.60 46.10 -69.10
N SER A 138 -51.74 45.58 -69.53
CA SER A 138 -51.97 44.97 -70.86
C SER A 138 -51.83 45.98 -71.99
#